data_AF-A0A813DMP7-F1
#
_entry.id   AF-A0A813DMP7-F1
#
_cell.length_a   1.000
_cell.length_b   1.000
_cell.length_c   1.000
_cell.angle_alpha   90.00
_cell.angle_beta   90.00
_cell.angle_gamma   90.00
#
_symmetry.space_group_name_H-M   'P 1'
#
loop_
_entity.id
_entity.type
_entity.pdbx_description
1 polymer ?
#
loop_
_entity_poly.entity_id
_entity_poly.type
_entity_poly.pdbx_seq_one_letter_code
_entity_poly.pdbx_strand_id
1 'polypeptide(L)'
;MSQSYLHGGYLCLRVLVLLPLAVSSAQAQSKTGRAPSPNSLLNNLKSIQFSSTLPSEPEPRGQNLETAEVLSCTRGPRGSSWNQAKQRFRNIFQSDPPWIHGPKETLSATMEGALADLNAAQSLSPDVADECGLGKLCIQLLSFSAAEDPTALVKLFASFEQIASPVLTMLLDVPWVVLAHAGWPIFGLLSQINGRKATVPGALNDDSVDGMQQQAALQFQTDLANGLNHKDGMAVQRAADSFLRETSNLYGSVLGALTAMAAQALACPEPQERMQLLTAVQQGFAQTIRNGSELDVALSTKWPLWGLIHGAIDGLMLD
;
A
#
# COMPACT_ATOMS: atom_id res chain seq x y z
N MET A 1 15.58 -11.49 -59.19
CA MET A 1 14.44 -11.42 -60.12
C MET A 1 13.37 -12.39 -59.64
N SER A 2 12.28 -11.87 -59.05
CA SER A 2 10.96 -12.52 -59.01
C SER A 2 9.96 -11.44 -58.60
N GLN A 3 9.05 -11.15 -59.53
CA GLN A 3 7.92 -10.22 -59.39
C GLN A 3 6.69 -10.97 -58.86
N SER A 4 5.84 -10.25 -58.13
CA SER A 4 4.35 -10.29 -58.13
C SER A 4 3.86 -9.49 -56.91
N TYR A 5 2.70 -8.84 -56.85
CA TYR A 5 1.79 -8.16 -57.77
C TYR A 5 0.83 -7.36 -56.84
N LEU A 6 0.10 -6.40 -57.41
CA LEU A 6 -0.70 -5.36 -56.76
C LEU A 6 -2.14 -5.75 -56.35
N HIS A 7 -2.74 -4.89 -55.49
CA HIS A 7 -4.08 -4.26 -55.57
C HIS A 7 -5.26 -4.66 -54.62
N GLY A 8 -5.99 -3.59 -54.22
CA GLY A 8 -7.42 -3.52 -53.81
C GLY A 8 -7.63 -3.43 -52.29
N GLY A 9 -8.18 -2.38 -51.65
CA GLY A 9 -9.14 -1.33 -52.05
C GLY A 9 -10.57 -1.73 -51.64
N TYR A 10 -11.24 -0.98 -50.76
CA TYR A 10 -12.66 -0.55 -50.82
C TYR A 10 -13.14 0.22 -49.56
N LEU A 11 -13.75 1.38 -49.81
CA LEU A 11 -14.63 2.18 -48.94
C LEU A 11 -16.05 1.56 -48.85
N CYS A 12 -16.77 1.81 -47.74
CA CYS A 12 -18.23 2.04 -47.71
C CYS A 12 -18.63 2.60 -46.31
N LEU A 13 -18.93 3.89 -46.11
CA LEU A 13 -20.13 4.72 -46.38
C LEU A 13 -21.33 4.56 -45.40
N ARG A 14 -21.53 5.62 -44.57
CA ARG A 14 -22.75 6.31 -44.06
C ARG A 14 -24.02 5.51 -43.68
N VAL A 15 -24.59 5.83 -42.52
CA VAL A 15 -25.99 6.33 -42.37
C VAL A 15 -26.10 7.32 -41.19
N LEU A 16 -26.93 8.34 -41.41
CA LEU A 16 -27.27 9.53 -40.63
C LEU A 16 -28.63 9.30 -39.91
N VAL A 17 -28.95 10.09 -38.87
CA VAL A 17 -30.25 10.79 -38.60
C VAL A 17 -30.54 10.95 -37.09
N LEU A 18 -31.08 12.14 -36.79
CA LEU A 18 -31.31 12.83 -35.52
C LEU A 18 -32.69 12.58 -34.87
N LEU A 19 -32.73 12.68 -33.52
CA LEU A 19 -33.75 13.28 -32.61
C LEU A 19 -35.22 12.76 -32.62
N PRO A 20 -36.08 13.16 -31.65
CA PRO A 20 -36.02 13.09 -30.18
C PRO A 20 -37.28 12.37 -29.63
N LEU A 21 -37.42 12.14 -28.31
CA LEU A 21 -38.73 12.07 -27.61
C LEU A 21 -38.56 11.98 -26.08
N ALA A 22 -39.25 12.86 -25.38
CA ALA A 22 -39.56 12.75 -23.95
C ALA A 22 -40.74 11.77 -23.74
N VAL A 23 -40.87 11.17 -22.55
CA VAL A 23 -42.11 11.02 -21.75
C VAL A 23 -41.80 10.28 -20.43
N SER A 24 -42.58 10.65 -19.42
CA SER A 24 -42.57 10.39 -17.98
C SER A 24 -42.57 8.96 -17.44
N SER A 25 -42.10 8.88 -16.18
CA SER A 25 -42.62 8.15 -15.00
C SER A 25 -43.18 6.73 -15.14
N ALA A 26 -42.53 5.78 -14.46
CA ALA A 26 -43.21 4.75 -13.67
C ALA A 26 -42.32 4.30 -12.49
N GLN A 27 -42.89 4.37 -11.29
CA GLN A 27 -42.33 3.81 -10.07
C GLN A 27 -42.28 2.28 -10.16
N ALA A 28 -41.12 1.69 -9.88
CA ALA A 28 -41.02 0.32 -9.43
C ALA A 28 -39.98 0.28 -8.31
N GLN A 29 -40.46 0.32 -7.06
CA GLN A 29 -39.66 0.05 -5.88
C GLN A 29 -39.29 -1.44 -5.85
N SER A 30 -38.19 -1.76 -6.52
CA SER A 30 -37.45 -2.99 -6.26
C SER A 30 -36.67 -2.80 -4.95
N LYS A 31 -37.06 -3.53 -3.90
CA LYS A 31 -36.21 -3.80 -2.73
C LYS A 31 -35.05 -4.69 -3.17
N THR A 32 -34.10 -4.14 -3.91
CA THR A 32 -32.76 -4.69 -4.00
C THR A 32 -31.99 -4.16 -2.79
N GLY A 33 -31.43 -5.08 -2.00
CA GLY A 33 -30.43 -4.74 -0.99
C GLY A 33 -29.27 -4.05 -1.68
N ARG A 34 -29.34 -2.72 -1.75
CA ARG A 34 -28.27 -1.90 -2.31
C ARG A 34 -27.11 -2.04 -1.34
N ALA A 35 -25.99 -2.58 -1.82
CA ALA A 35 -24.74 -2.56 -1.06
C ALA A 35 -24.52 -1.13 -0.52
N PRO A 36 -24.15 -0.98 0.77
CA PRO A 36 -23.90 0.33 1.35
C PRO A 36 -22.90 1.09 0.46
N SER A 37 -23.19 2.35 0.14
CA SER A 37 -22.30 3.13 -0.71
C SER A 37 -20.94 3.29 -0.01
N PRO A 38 -19.81 3.31 -0.72
CA PRO A 38 -18.48 3.51 -0.12
C PRO A 38 -18.38 4.77 0.74
N ASN A 39 -19.16 5.81 0.43
CA ASN A 39 -19.27 7.02 1.25
C ASN A 39 -19.92 6.78 2.63
N SER A 40 -20.82 5.79 2.75
CA SER A 40 -21.36 5.36 4.06
C SER A 40 -20.32 4.56 4.87
N LEU A 41 -19.44 3.81 4.20
CA LEU A 41 -18.32 3.12 4.84
C LEU A 41 -17.30 4.12 5.40
N LEU A 42 -16.93 5.16 4.64
CA LEU A 42 -16.04 6.22 5.11
C LEU A 42 -16.61 6.97 6.34
N ASN A 43 -17.93 7.16 6.41
CA ASN A 43 -18.57 7.76 7.59
C ASN A 43 -18.58 6.83 8.81
N ASN A 44 -18.69 5.51 8.60
CA ASN A 44 -18.54 4.52 9.68
C ASN A 44 -17.09 4.37 10.15
N LEU A 45 -16.09 4.67 9.30
CA LEU A 45 -14.68 4.62 9.71
C LEU A 45 -14.27 5.81 10.58
N LYS A 46 -14.96 6.96 10.46
CA LYS A 46 -14.73 8.13 11.31
C LYS A 46 -15.09 7.91 12.78
N SER A 47 -15.90 6.89 13.11
CA SER A 47 -16.21 6.55 14.50
C SER A 47 -15.17 5.64 15.16
N ILE A 48 -14.19 5.12 14.39
CA ILE A 48 -13.07 4.36 14.94
C ILE A 48 -12.09 5.37 15.56
N GLN A 49 -12.25 5.64 16.84
CA GLN A 49 -11.30 6.43 17.62
C GLN A 49 -10.10 5.56 18.01
N PHE A 50 -8.88 6.03 17.72
CA PHE A 50 -7.67 5.44 18.27
C PHE A 50 -7.39 6.06 19.64
N SER A 51 -7.27 5.23 20.68
CA SER A 51 -6.74 5.68 21.97
C SER A 51 -5.25 6.02 21.81
N SER A 52 -4.89 7.29 21.99
CA SER A 52 -3.50 7.77 21.85
C SER A 52 -2.61 7.51 23.08
N THR A 53 -3.00 6.60 23.98
CA THR A 53 -2.25 6.30 25.19
C THR A 53 -1.05 5.40 24.86
N LEU A 54 0.08 6.02 24.54
CA LEU A 54 1.35 5.31 24.39
C LEU A 54 1.96 5.01 25.78
N PRO A 55 2.48 3.79 26.02
CA PRO A 55 3.25 3.50 27.22
C PRO A 55 4.59 4.27 27.20
N SER A 56 4.89 4.97 28.29
CA SER A 56 6.14 5.71 28.49
C SER A 56 7.25 4.79 29.00
N GLU A 57 8.43 4.90 28.37
CA GLU A 57 9.74 4.23 28.62
C GLU A 57 10.04 2.92 27.85
N PRO A 58 11.20 2.84 27.15
CA PRO A 58 11.67 1.63 26.48
C PRO A 58 12.28 0.67 27.50
N GLU A 59 11.56 -0.41 27.81
CA GLU A 59 12.05 -1.50 28.65
C GLU A 59 12.80 -2.56 27.80
N PRO A 60 13.57 -3.47 28.43
CA PRO A 60 14.57 -4.30 27.73
C PRO A 60 13.95 -5.36 26.80
N ARG A 61 14.79 -5.87 25.89
CA ARG A 61 14.57 -6.75 24.71
C ARG A 61 13.54 -7.92 24.82
N GLY A 62 12.99 -8.22 26.00
CA GLY A 62 11.86 -9.16 26.16
C GLY A 62 10.51 -8.60 25.69
N GLN A 63 10.35 -7.28 25.54
CA GLN A 63 9.08 -6.65 25.15
C GLN A 63 8.65 -6.88 23.69
N ASN A 64 9.58 -7.27 22.81
CA ASN A 64 9.28 -7.38 21.38
C ASN A 64 8.27 -8.50 21.06
N LEU A 65 8.31 -9.61 21.80
CA LEU A 65 7.39 -10.74 21.62
C LEU A 65 5.97 -10.39 22.08
N GLU A 66 5.84 -9.78 23.27
CA GLU A 66 4.53 -9.35 23.79
C GLU A 66 3.89 -8.29 22.88
N THR A 67 4.68 -7.34 22.38
CA THR A 67 4.22 -6.33 21.42
C THR A 67 3.72 -6.97 20.12
N ALA A 68 4.45 -7.95 19.58
CA ALA A 68 4.04 -8.68 18.38
C ALA A 68 2.70 -9.39 18.59
N GLU A 69 2.51 -10.04 19.74
CA GLU A 69 1.27 -10.75 20.06
C GLU A 69 0.07 -9.81 20.15
N VAL A 70 0.24 -8.64 20.80
CA VAL A 70 -0.80 -7.60 20.88
C VAL A 70 -1.16 -7.09 19.49
N LEU A 71 -0.16 -6.77 18.66
CA LEU A 71 -0.38 -6.26 17.30
C LEU A 71 -0.93 -7.32 16.34
N SER A 72 -0.68 -8.61 16.59
CA SER A 72 -1.19 -9.71 15.76
C SER A 72 -2.71 -9.85 15.80
N CYS A 73 -3.35 -9.34 16.86
CA CYS A 73 -4.78 -9.45 17.13
C CYS A 73 -5.31 -10.89 17.19
N THR A 74 -4.46 -11.84 17.60
CA THR A 74 -4.83 -13.27 17.64
C THR A 74 -5.37 -13.72 19.00
N ARG A 75 -5.20 -12.91 20.04
CA ARG A 75 -5.67 -13.20 21.41
C ARG A 75 -7.01 -12.55 21.71
N GLY A 76 -7.74 -13.13 22.66
CA GLY A 76 -9.02 -12.62 23.15
C GLY A 76 -10.24 -13.27 22.48
N PRO A 77 -11.46 -12.92 22.93
CA PRO A 77 -12.70 -13.56 22.51
C PRO A 77 -12.97 -13.51 21.00
N ARG A 78 -12.40 -12.53 20.29
CA ARG A 78 -12.59 -12.34 18.83
C ARG A 78 -11.29 -12.42 18.03
N GLY A 79 -10.24 -13.02 18.59
CA GLY A 79 -8.97 -13.21 17.87
C GLY A 79 -9.14 -14.02 16.57
N SER A 80 -10.12 -14.93 16.51
CA SER A 80 -10.41 -15.74 15.32
C SER A 80 -10.96 -14.91 14.16
N SER A 81 -11.89 -13.96 14.40
CA SER A 81 -12.44 -13.09 13.35
C SER A 81 -11.39 -12.10 12.85
N TRP A 82 -10.57 -11.56 13.75
CA TRP A 82 -9.42 -10.71 13.36
C TRP A 82 -8.39 -11.47 12.54
N ASN A 83 -8.07 -12.71 12.92
CA ASN A 83 -7.16 -13.55 12.13
C ASN A 83 -7.76 -13.85 10.74
N GLN A 84 -9.07 -14.13 10.64
CA GLN A 84 -9.75 -14.33 9.36
C GLN A 84 -9.67 -13.08 8.47
N ALA A 85 -9.95 -11.89 9.03
CA ALA A 85 -9.80 -10.62 8.32
C ALA A 85 -8.36 -10.41 7.85
N LYS A 86 -7.37 -10.66 8.71
CA LYS A 86 -5.94 -10.59 8.36
C LYS A 86 -5.58 -11.51 7.18
N GLN A 87 -6.06 -12.76 7.18
CA GLN A 87 -5.82 -13.68 6.08
C GLN A 87 -6.41 -13.17 4.75
N ARG A 88 -7.62 -12.60 4.76
CA ARG A 88 -8.21 -11.98 3.56
C ARG A 88 -7.31 -10.87 3.00
N PHE A 89 -6.74 -10.05 3.88
CA PHE A 89 -5.87 -8.95 3.49
C PHE A 89 -4.55 -9.48 2.91
N ARG A 90 -3.96 -10.50 3.53
CA ARG A 90 -2.75 -11.15 3.00
C ARG A 90 -2.99 -11.77 1.63
N ASN A 91 -4.17 -12.32 1.38
CA ASN A 91 -4.51 -12.93 0.09
C ASN A 91 -4.47 -11.94 -1.09
N ILE A 92 -4.53 -10.62 -0.84
CA ILE A 92 -4.33 -9.59 -1.88
C ILE A 92 -2.92 -9.71 -2.50
N PHE A 93 -1.93 -10.10 -1.71
CA PHE A 93 -0.50 -10.05 -2.06
C PHE A 93 0.12 -11.44 -2.32
N GLN A 94 -0.69 -12.51 -2.38
CA GLN A 94 -0.18 -13.87 -2.59
C GLN A 94 0.08 -14.21 -4.06
N SER A 95 -0.78 -13.72 -4.96
CA SER A 95 -0.74 -14.11 -6.38
C SER A 95 0.28 -13.31 -7.18
N ASP A 96 0.42 -12.04 -6.85
CA ASP A 96 1.22 -11.09 -7.58
C ASP A 96 2.29 -10.48 -6.66
N PRO A 97 3.45 -10.10 -7.21
CA PRO A 97 4.43 -9.36 -6.44
C PRO A 97 3.83 -8.09 -5.81
N PRO A 98 4.30 -7.67 -4.63
CA PRO A 98 3.70 -6.58 -3.85
C PRO A 98 3.79 -5.20 -4.51
N TRP A 99 4.61 -5.06 -5.56
CA TRP A 99 4.70 -3.87 -6.42
C TRP A 99 3.71 -3.87 -7.58
N ILE A 100 2.87 -4.91 -7.72
CA ILE A 100 1.74 -4.94 -8.64
C ILE A 100 0.46 -4.55 -7.88
N HIS A 101 -0.30 -3.64 -8.47
CA HIS A 101 -1.53 -3.14 -7.85
C HIS A 101 -2.71 -4.06 -8.15
N GLY A 102 -3.45 -4.43 -7.11
CA GLY A 102 -4.66 -5.23 -7.24
C GLY A 102 -5.79 -4.45 -7.93
N PRO A 103 -6.67 -5.11 -8.68
CA PRO A 103 -7.85 -4.47 -9.24
C PRO A 103 -8.76 -3.97 -8.11
N LYS A 104 -9.46 -2.86 -8.35
CA LYS A 104 -10.28 -2.18 -7.33
C LYS A 104 -11.33 -3.12 -6.78
N GLU A 105 -11.93 -3.90 -7.67
CA GLU A 105 -12.98 -4.87 -7.38
C GLU A 105 -12.50 -5.91 -6.35
N THR A 106 -11.26 -6.38 -6.47
CA THR A 106 -10.66 -7.30 -5.50
C THR A 106 -10.43 -6.63 -4.15
N LEU A 107 -9.94 -5.39 -4.13
CA LEU A 107 -9.73 -4.64 -2.87
C LEU A 107 -11.06 -4.37 -2.15
N SER A 108 -12.08 -3.92 -2.90
CA SER A 108 -13.44 -3.68 -2.38
C SER A 108 -14.07 -4.97 -1.85
N ALA A 109 -14.03 -6.07 -2.61
CA ALA A 109 -14.57 -7.36 -2.18
C ALA A 109 -13.85 -7.90 -0.94
N THR A 110 -12.53 -7.70 -0.85
CA THR A 110 -11.73 -8.09 0.32
C THR A 110 -12.15 -7.30 1.55
N MET A 111 -12.32 -5.98 1.41
CA MET A 111 -12.79 -5.12 2.49
C MET A 111 -14.20 -5.49 2.95
N GLU A 112 -15.14 -5.65 2.03
CA GLU A 112 -16.54 -6.02 2.34
C GLU A 112 -16.61 -7.37 3.06
N GLY A 113 -15.87 -8.37 2.56
CA GLY A 113 -15.82 -9.69 3.20
C GLY A 113 -15.25 -9.64 4.61
N ALA A 114 -14.17 -8.88 4.84
CA ALA A 114 -13.60 -8.72 6.17
C ALA A 114 -14.54 -7.97 7.12
N LEU A 115 -15.18 -6.89 6.66
CA LEU A 115 -16.15 -6.14 7.47
C LEU A 115 -17.37 -7.01 7.81
N ALA A 116 -17.83 -7.86 6.89
CA ALA A 116 -18.94 -8.79 7.15
C ALA A 116 -18.57 -9.78 8.28
N ASP A 117 -17.40 -10.41 8.20
CA ASP A 117 -16.91 -11.36 9.21
C ASP A 117 -16.75 -10.69 10.59
N LEU A 118 -16.15 -9.50 10.63
CA LEU A 118 -15.92 -8.74 11.86
C LEU A 118 -17.23 -8.24 12.49
N ASN A 119 -18.20 -7.80 11.68
CA ASN A 119 -19.52 -7.39 12.18
C ASN A 119 -20.32 -8.58 12.72
N ALA A 120 -20.28 -9.73 12.04
CA ALA A 120 -20.93 -10.95 12.51
C ALA A 120 -20.40 -11.39 13.88
N ALA A 121 -19.10 -11.17 14.13
CA ALA A 121 -18.46 -11.43 15.42
C ALA A 121 -18.56 -10.26 16.43
N GLN A 122 -19.25 -9.17 16.09
CA GLN A 122 -19.31 -7.94 16.90
C GLN A 122 -17.92 -7.36 17.26
N SER A 123 -16.91 -7.59 16.41
CA SER A 123 -15.52 -7.15 16.63
C SER A 123 -15.33 -5.64 16.40
N LEU A 124 -16.31 -4.99 15.79
CA LEU A 124 -16.34 -3.53 15.56
C LEU A 124 -17.36 -2.83 16.46
N SER A 125 -17.92 -3.52 17.47
CA SER A 125 -18.87 -2.90 18.40
C SER A 125 -18.18 -1.79 19.22
N PRO A 126 -18.85 -0.65 19.48
CA PRO A 126 -18.31 0.40 20.36
C PRO A 126 -17.93 -0.09 21.77
N ASP A 127 -18.61 -1.13 22.26
CA ASP A 127 -18.35 -1.71 23.59
C ASP A 127 -16.96 -2.39 23.69
N VAL A 128 -16.25 -2.54 22.57
CA VAL A 128 -14.93 -3.16 22.47
C VAL A 128 -13.95 -2.28 21.70
N ALA A 129 -13.99 -0.98 22.00
CA ALA A 129 -13.18 0.05 21.37
C ALA A 129 -11.68 -0.27 21.34
N ASP A 130 -11.16 -0.95 22.37
CA ASP A 130 -9.72 -1.26 22.50
C ASP A 130 -9.29 -2.56 21.77
N GLU A 131 -10.19 -3.23 21.05
CA GLU A 131 -9.83 -4.46 20.35
C GLU A 131 -9.13 -4.18 19.01
N CYS A 132 -7.91 -4.73 18.86
CA CYS A 132 -7.12 -4.77 17.62
C CYS A 132 -6.92 -3.42 16.89
N GLY A 133 -6.14 -2.51 17.50
CA GLY A 133 -5.81 -1.21 16.89
C GLY A 133 -5.18 -1.32 15.50
N LEU A 134 -4.22 -2.24 15.31
CA LEU A 134 -3.55 -2.43 14.00
C LEU A 134 -4.50 -2.96 12.93
N GLY A 135 -5.39 -3.90 13.26
CA GLY A 135 -6.39 -4.40 12.30
C GLY A 135 -7.38 -3.33 11.86
N LYS A 136 -7.84 -2.48 12.80
CA LYS A 136 -8.66 -1.30 12.51
C LYS A 136 -7.94 -0.32 11.57
N LEU A 137 -6.66 -0.06 11.82
CA LEU A 137 -5.81 0.75 10.94
C LEU A 137 -5.71 0.14 9.53
N CYS A 138 -5.46 -1.16 9.43
CA CYS A 138 -5.40 -1.84 8.13
C CYS A 138 -6.73 -1.74 7.37
N ILE A 139 -7.88 -1.89 8.04
CA ILE A 139 -9.20 -1.70 7.41
C ILE A 139 -9.32 -0.29 6.83
N GLN A 140 -8.91 0.74 7.59
CA GLN A 140 -8.94 2.12 7.11
C GLN A 140 -8.02 2.31 5.90
N LEU A 141 -6.79 1.79 5.93
CA LEU A 141 -5.87 1.87 4.79
C LEU A 141 -6.41 1.14 3.54
N LEU A 142 -6.99 -0.05 3.72
CA LEU A 142 -7.63 -0.78 2.61
C LEU A 142 -8.79 0.04 2.02
N SER A 143 -9.58 0.72 2.86
CA SER A 143 -10.67 1.58 2.39
C SER A 143 -10.19 2.72 1.48
N PHE A 144 -9.01 3.29 1.74
CA PHE A 144 -8.40 4.30 0.87
C PHE A 144 -7.94 3.68 -0.44
N SER A 145 -7.32 2.51 -0.41
CA SER A 145 -6.91 1.81 -1.63
C SER A 145 -8.09 1.34 -2.51
N ALA A 146 -9.27 1.19 -1.90
CA ALA A 146 -10.52 0.81 -2.55
C ALA A 146 -11.45 2.01 -2.86
N ALA A 147 -11.01 3.25 -2.61
CA ALA A 147 -11.81 4.45 -2.82
C ALA A 147 -12.28 4.58 -4.27
N GLU A 148 -13.51 5.05 -4.48
CA GLU A 148 -14.05 5.23 -5.84
C GLU A 148 -13.44 6.42 -6.56
N ASP A 149 -13.25 7.51 -5.81
CA ASP A 149 -12.63 8.73 -6.30
C ASP A 149 -11.18 8.82 -5.77
N PRO A 150 -10.18 8.49 -6.60
CA PRO A 150 -8.80 8.53 -6.17
C PRO A 150 -8.29 9.97 -5.96
N THR A 151 -9.01 11.01 -6.39
CA THR A 151 -8.63 12.40 -6.10
C THR A 151 -8.70 12.72 -4.60
N ALA A 152 -9.54 12.00 -3.85
CA ALA A 152 -9.58 12.07 -2.40
C ALA A 152 -8.25 11.63 -1.73
N LEU A 153 -7.38 10.93 -2.46
CA LEU A 153 -6.09 10.43 -1.95
C LEU A 153 -4.94 11.44 -2.07
N VAL A 154 -5.10 12.53 -2.82
CA VAL A 154 -4.01 13.48 -3.14
C VAL A 154 -3.39 14.07 -1.87
N LYS A 155 -4.20 14.34 -0.84
CA LYS A 155 -3.77 14.92 0.45
C LYS A 155 -4.25 14.10 1.64
N LEU A 156 -4.25 12.78 1.49
CA LEU A 156 -4.83 11.89 2.50
C LEU A 156 -4.22 12.14 3.89
N PHE A 157 -2.92 12.02 4.06
CA PHE A 157 -2.31 12.14 5.38
C PHE A 157 -2.11 13.59 5.82
N ALA A 158 -1.98 14.54 4.88
CA ALA A 158 -1.97 15.96 5.19
C ALA A 158 -3.33 16.47 5.67
N SER A 159 -4.44 15.84 5.26
CA SER A 159 -5.81 16.24 5.63
C SER A 159 -6.40 15.44 6.78
N PHE A 160 -5.85 14.26 7.09
CA PHE A 160 -6.38 13.35 8.10
C PHE A 160 -5.29 12.96 9.12
N GLU A 161 -4.95 13.90 10.01
CA GLU A 161 -3.96 13.69 11.08
C GLU A 161 -4.29 12.46 11.96
N GLN A 162 -5.58 12.19 12.18
CA GLN A 162 -6.07 11.03 12.91
C GLN A 162 -5.61 9.67 12.33
N ILE A 163 -5.24 9.64 11.06
CA ILE A 163 -4.75 8.44 10.36
C ILE A 163 -3.25 8.55 10.14
N ALA A 164 -2.74 9.75 9.88
CA ALA A 164 -1.29 9.97 9.74
C ALA A 164 -0.54 9.56 11.01
N SER A 165 -1.02 9.95 12.20
CA SER A 165 -0.38 9.63 13.48
C SER A 165 -0.21 8.11 13.73
N PRO A 166 -1.27 7.27 13.67
CA PRO A 166 -1.10 5.84 13.87
C PRO A 166 -0.25 5.18 12.76
N VAL A 167 -0.32 5.66 11.51
CA VAL A 167 0.59 5.17 10.45
C VAL A 167 2.04 5.52 10.76
N LEU A 168 2.33 6.76 11.13
CA LEU A 168 3.67 7.20 11.54
C LEU A 168 4.18 6.39 12.73
N THR A 169 3.34 6.11 13.72
CA THR A 169 3.70 5.26 14.87
C THR A 169 4.14 3.87 14.40
N MET A 170 3.38 3.25 13.49
CA MET A 170 3.76 1.94 12.95
C MET A 170 5.03 2.00 12.10
N LEU A 171 5.21 3.07 11.32
CA LEU A 171 6.37 3.22 10.44
C LEU A 171 7.65 3.51 11.21
N LEU A 172 7.58 4.32 12.27
CA LEU A 172 8.76 4.92 12.89
C LEU A 172 9.08 4.31 14.25
N ASP A 173 8.06 3.95 15.04
CA ASP A 173 8.24 3.58 16.44
C ASP A 173 8.16 2.07 16.67
N VAL A 174 7.46 1.33 15.80
CA VAL A 174 7.36 -0.14 15.90
C VAL A 174 8.44 -0.78 15.03
N PRO A 175 9.34 -1.61 15.59
CA PRO A 175 10.34 -2.31 14.78
C PRO A 175 9.66 -3.16 13.69
N TRP A 176 10.09 -3.03 12.44
CA TRP A 176 9.39 -3.69 11.33
C TRP A 176 9.38 -5.22 11.39
N VAL A 177 10.33 -5.84 12.10
CA VAL A 177 10.29 -7.28 12.41
C VAL A 177 9.09 -7.66 13.28
N VAL A 178 8.67 -6.79 14.21
CA VAL A 178 7.46 -6.97 15.03
C VAL A 178 6.21 -6.90 14.14
N LEU A 179 6.19 -5.97 13.17
CA LEU A 179 5.11 -5.89 12.19
C LEU A 179 5.05 -7.14 11.29
N ALA A 180 6.20 -7.67 10.89
CA ALA A 180 6.29 -8.93 10.14
C ALA A 180 5.59 -10.06 10.91
N HIS A 181 5.93 -10.24 12.19
CA HIS A 181 5.33 -11.27 13.05
C HIS A 181 3.84 -11.01 13.36
N ALA A 182 3.42 -9.75 13.43
CA ALA A 182 2.00 -9.42 13.55
C ALA A 182 1.19 -9.90 12.32
N GLY A 183 1.83 -9.92 11.15
CA GLY A 183 1.32 -10.49 9.90
C GLY A 183 0.36 -9.60 9.12
N TRP A 184 0.13 -8.37 9.58
CA TRP A 184 -0.70 -7.39 8.88
C TRP A 184 0.07 -6.71 7.74
N PRO A 185 -0.46 -6.66 6.50
CA PRO A 185 0.30 -6.19 5.34
C PRO A 185 0.27 -4.65 5.21
N ILE A 186 0.67 -3.91 6.25
CA ILE A 186 0.56 -2.44 6.27
C ILE A 186 1.30 -1.78 5.09
N PHE A 187 2.53 -2.22 4.79
CA PHE A 187 3.31 -1.72 3.65
C PHE A 187 2.71 -2.09 2.31
N GLY A 188 2.11 -3.29 2.21
CA GLY A 188 1.35 -3.71 1.04
C GLY A 188 0.17 -2.77 0.77
N LEU A 189 -0.59 -2.41 1.82
CA LEU A 189 -1.70 -1.46 1.70
C LEU A 189 -1.23 -0.06 1.32
N LEU A 190 -0.11 0.42 1.90
CA LEU A 190 0.50 1.70 1.48
C LEU A 190 0.95 1.66 0.01
N SER A 191 1.47 0.52 -0.47
CA SER A 191 1.79 0.32 -1.88
C SER A 191 0.55 0.39 -2.78
N GLN A 192 -0.58 -0.20 -2.35
CA GLN A 192 -1.84 -0.06 -3.09
C GLN A 192 -2.35 1.39 -3.12
N ILE A 193 -2.21 2.14 -2.02
CA ILE A 193 -2.57 3.57 -2.00
C ILE A 193 -1.67 4.38 -2.94
N ASN A 194 -0.35 4.19 -2.87
CA ASN A 194 0.60 4.82 -3.79
C ASN A 194 0.26 4.52 -5.27
N GLY A 195 -0.03 3.26 -5.59
CA GLY A 195 -0.49 2.85 -6.92
C GLY A 195 -1.77 3.52 -7.38
N ARG A 196 -2.74 3.70 -6.48
CA ARG A 196 -3.96 4.47 -6.78
C ARG A 196 -3.66 5.94 -7.04
N LYS A 197 -2.76 6.57 -6.27
CA LYS A 197 -2.31 7.94 -6.54
C LYS A 197 -1.68 8.05 -7.92
N ALA A 198 -0.94 7.05 -8.37
CA ALA A 198 -0.34 7.04 -9.71
C ALA A 198 -1.37 7.13 -10.86
N THR A 199 -2.64 6.75 -10.62
CA THR A 199 -3.71 6.89 -11.62
C THR A 199 -4.33 8.29 -11.68
N VAL A 200 -3.98 9.18 -10.76
CA VAL A 200 -4.50 10.54 -10.67
C VAL A 200 -3.48 11.53 -11.22
N PRO A 201 -3.82 12.29 -12.28
CA PRO A 201 -2.93 13.32 -12.81
C PRO A 201 -2.49 14.31 -11.73
N GLY A 202 -1.18 14.48 -11.57
CA GLY A 202 -0.59 15.42 -10.60
C GLY A 202 -0.62 14.97 -9.14
N ALA A 203 -0.99 13.72 -8.84
CA ALA A 203 -1.01 13.21 -7.45
C ALA A 203 0.33 12.63 -6.98
N LEU A 204 1.20 12.24 -7.92
CA LEU A 204 2.58 11.84 -7.62
C LEU A 204 3.48 13.07 -7.49
N ASN A 205 4.61 12.89 -6.84
CA ASN A 205 5.64 13.90 -6.69
C ASN A 205 6.18 14.35 -8.05
N ASP A 206 6.59 15.61 -8.12
CA ASP A 206 7.36 16.12 -9.26
C ASP A 206 8.72 15.40 -9.37
N ASP A 207 9.28 15.36 -10.59
CA ASP A 207 10.56 14.69 -10.85
C ASP A 207 11.72 15.26 -10.02
N SER A 208 11.65 16.53 -9.63
CA SER A 208 12.66 17.18 -8.78
C SER A 208 12.64 16.65 -7.34
N VAL A 209 11.46 16.29 -6.82
CA VAL A 209 11.28 15.75 -5.47
C VAL A 209 11.76 14.30 -5.40
N ASP A 210 11.38 13.49 -6.38
CA ASP A 210 11.81 12.08 -6.47
C ASP A 210 13.20 11.91 -7.08
N GLY A 211 13.83 12.98 -7.58
CA GLY A 211 15.17 12.95 -8.18
C GLY A 211 15.23 12.30 -9.57
N MET A 212 14.08 12.15 -10.23
CA MET A 212 13.93 11.49 -11.55
C MET A 212 14.54 12.28 -12.72
N GLN A 213 15.09 13.47 -12.46
CA GLN A 213 15.85 14.25 -13.44
C GLN A 213 17.29 13.77 -13.61
N GLN A 214 17.79 12.93 -12.68
CA GLN A 214 19.16 12.45 -12.67
C GLN A 214 19.29 11.17 -13.50
N GLN A 215 20.31 11.09 -14.36
CA GLN A 215 20.54 9.92 -15.20
C GLN A 215 20.72 8.64 -14.38
N ALA A 216 21.42 8.72 -13.24
CA ALA A 216 21.60 7.59 -12.32
C ALA A 216 20.25 7.07 -11.76
N ALA A 217 19.32 7.97 -11.45
CA ALA A 217 17.98 7.61 -10.97
C ALA A 217 17.16 6.89 -12.05
N LEU A 218 17.17 7.40 -13.28
CA LEU A 218 16.49 6.76 -14.42
C LEU A 218 17.07 5.38 -14.75
N GLN A 219 18.40 5.26 -14.69
CA GLN A 219 19.09 3.98 -14.90
C GLN A 219 18.72 2.97 -13.81
N PHE A 220 18.79 3.39 -12.54
CA PHE A 220 18.40 2.56 -11.41
C PHE A 220 16.95 2.09 -11.51
N GLN A 221 16.01 2.98 -11.83
CA GLN A 221 14.60 2.61 -11.99
C GLN A 221 14.42 1.55 -13.08
N THR A 222 15.12 1.69 -14.20
CA THR A 222 15.08 0.74 -15.32
C THR A 222 15.64 -0.62 -14.92
N ASP A 223 16.82 -0.65 -14.31
CA ASP A 223 17.49 -1.90 -13.92
C ASP A 223 16.74 -2.62 -12.79
N LEU A 224 16.21 -1.85 -11.83
CA LEU A 224 15.36 -2.37 -10.77
C LEU A 224 14.09 -3.00 -11.35
N ALA A 225 13.37 -2.30 -12.22
CA ALA A 225 12.16 -2.83 -12.86
C ALA A 225 12.45 -4.11 -13.65
N ASN A 226 13.57 -4.15 -14.39
CA ASN A 226 14.02 -5.35 -15.09
C ASN A 226 14.28 -6.51 -14.14
N GLY A 227 15.00 -6.30 -13.04
CA GLY A 227 15.26 -7.33 -12.02
C GLY A 227 13.98 -7.86 -11.38
N LEU A 228 13.08 -6.97 -10.98
CA LEU A 228 11.79 -7.32 -10.39
C LEU A 228 10.90 -8.13 -11.35
N ASN A 229 10.80 -7.72 -12.61
CA ASN A 229 10.00 -8.40 -13.63
C ASN A 229 10.50 -9.81 -13.95
N HIS A 230 11.81 -10.03 -13.90
CA HIS A 230 12.42 -11.35 -14.12
C HIS A 230 12.60 -12.17 -12.84
N LYS A 231 12.16 -11.65 -11.68
CA LYS A 231 12.38 -12.26 -10.36
C LYS A 231 13.87 -12.59 -10.10
N ASP A 232 14.76 -11.75 -10.61
CA ASP A 232 16.21 -11.90 -10.46
C ASP A 232 16.70 -11.04 -9.29
N GLY A 233 16.78 -11.65 -8.10
CA GLY A 233 17.27 -10.98 -6.90
C GLY A 233 18.70 -10.45 -7.03
N MET A 234 19.57 -11.13 -7.80
CA MET A 234 20.93 -10.66 -8.04
C MET A 234 20.96 -9.42 -8.95
N ALA A 235 20.05 -9.30 -9.91
CA ALA A 235 19.90 -8.07 -10.69
C ALA A 235 19.37 -6.91 -9.84
N VAL A 236 18.38 -7.18 -8.97
CA VAL A 236 17.84 -6.19 -8.02
C VAL A 236 18.94 -5.66 -7.08
N GLN A 237 19.72 -6.56 -6.48
CA GLN A 237 20.85 -6.20 -5.61
C GLN A 237 21.88 -5.34 -6.37
N ARG A 238 22.31 -5.77 -7.57
CA ARG A 238 23.29 -5.03 -8.37
C ARG A 238 22.82 -3.62 -8.75
N ALA A 239 21.55 -3.48 -9.12
CA ALA A 239 20.96 -2.19 -9.44
C ALA A 239 21.03 -1.24 -8.23
N ALA A 240 20.63 -1.74 -7.05
CA ALA A 240 20.68 -0.98 -5.81
C ALA A 240 22.12 -0.59 -5.40
N ASP A 241 23.07 -1.53 -5.48
CA ASP A 241 24.48 -1.28 -5.16
C ASP A 241 25.10 -0.23 -6.08
N SER A 242 24.80 -0.28 -7.39
CA SER A 242 25.30 0.72 -8.34
C SER A 242 24.76 2.10 -8.00
N PHE A 243 23.46 2.21 -7.77
CA PHE A 243 22.81 3.47 -7.44
C PHE A 243 23.35 4.08 -6.14
N LEU A 244 23.49 3.30 -5.07
CA LEU A 244 24.00 3.78 -3.78
C LEU A 244 25.48 4.23 -3.87
N ARG A 245 26.30 3.57 -4.70
CA ARG A 245 27.70 3.99 -4.93
C ARG A 245 27.79 5.29 -5.74
N GLU A 246 26.94 5.48 -6.74
CA GLU A 246 26.96 6.67 -7.59
C GLU A 246 26.40 7.89 -6.87
N THR A 247 25.40 7.70 -6.00
CA THR A 247 24.71 8.79 -5.29
C THR A 247 25.42 9.27 -4.04
N SER A 248 26.47 8.59 -3.57
CA SER A 248 27.23 9.03 -2.38
C SER A 248 27.85 10.43 -2.52
N ASN A 249 27.99 10.93 -3.76
CA ASN A 249 28.57 12.23 -4.07
C ASN A 249 27.56 13.23 -4.68
N LEU A 250 26.29 12.87 -4.80
CA LEU A 250 25.27 13.68 -5.45
C LEU A 250 24.17 14.05 -4.45
N TYR A 251 23.56 15.23 -4.64
CA TYR A 251 22.29 15.57 -4.00
C TYR A 251 21.17 14.71 -4.61
N GLY A 252 21.13 13.42 -4.25
CA GLY A 252 20.12 12.47 -4.69
C GLY A 252 18.81 12.62 -3.90
N SER A 253 17.71 12.09 -4.44
CA SER A 253 16.46 11.97 -3.69
C SER A 253 16.64 10.97 -2.54
N VAL A 254 16.31 11.40 -1.32
CA VAL A 254 16.35 10.54 -0.13
C VAL A 254 15.43 9.32 -0.31
N LEU A 255 14.28 9.49 -0.96
CA LEU A 255 13.35 8.40 -1.27
C LEU A 255 13.96 7.39 -2.27
N GLY A 256 14.78 7.86 -3.22
CA GLY A 256 15.53 6.99 -4.12
C GLY A 256 16.54 6.12 -3.36
N ALA A 257 17.30 6.72 -2.44
CA ALA A 257 18.26 5.98 -1.60
C ALA A 257 17.55 4.96 -0.69
N LEU A 258 16.43 5.34 -0.06
CA LEU A 258 15.59 4.43 0.72
C LEU A 258 15.04 3.27 -0.12
N THR A 259 14.69 3.54 -1.37
CA THR A 259 14.21 2.52 -2.33
C THR A 259 15.32 1.55 -2.69
N ALA A 260 16.55 2.01 -2.92
CA ALA A 260 17.68 1.14 -3.16
C ALA A 260 18.00 0.26 -1.95
N MET A 261 18.00 0.82 -0.73
CA MET A 261 18.18 0.01 0.49
C MET A 261 17.06 -1.02 0.69
N ALA A 262 15.80 -0.65 0.41
CA ALA A 262 14.68 -1.59 0.44
C ALA A 262 14.81 -2.69 -0.63
N ALA A 263 15.36 -2.37 -1.80
CA ALA A 263 15.67 -3.35 -2.85
C ALA A 263 16.79 -4.32 -2.42
N GLN A 264 17.83 -3.83 -1.72
CA GLN A 264 18.84 -4.71 -1.12
C GLN A 264 18.22 -5.65 -0.07
N ALA A 265 17.35 -5.13 0.80
CA ALA A 265 16.66 -5.94 1.78
C ALA A 265 15.80 -7.04 1.12
N LEU A 266 15.06 -6.69 0.06
CA LEU A 266 14.26 -7.64 -0.70
C LEU A 266 15.11 -8.75 -1.35
N ALA A 267 16.27 -8.39 -1.89
CA ALA A 267 17.17 -9.31 -2.57
C ALA A 267 18.04 -10.16 -1.61
N CYS A 268 18.14 -9.77 -0.34
CA CYS A 268 18.95 -10.44 0.66
C CYS A 268 18.36 -11.80 1.07
N PRO A 269 19.04 -12.92 0.83
CA PRO A 269 18.54 -14.25 1.21
C PRO A 269 18.65 -14.52 2.72
N GLU A 270 19.67 -13.95 3.37
CA GLU A 270 19.95 -14.21 4.79
C GLU A 270 19.00 -13.38 5.69
N PRO A 271 18.18 -14.02 6.57
CA PRO A 271 17.17 -13.32 7.35
C PRO A 271 17.75 -12.26 8.31
N GLN A 272 18.91 -12.56 8.92
CA GLN A 272 19.55 -11.64 9.87
C GLN A 272 20.09 -10.39 9.17
N GLU A 273 20.70 -10.54 7.99
CA GLU A 273 21.19 -9.41 7.18
C GLU A 273 20.01 -8.60 6.62
N ARG A 274 18.95 -9.26 6.15
CA ARG A 274 17.69 -8.63 5.73
C ARG A 274 17.10 -7.75 6.82
N MET A 275 17.06 -8.24 8.06
CA MET A 275 16.58 -7.47 9.22
C MET A 275 17.46 -6.24 9.52
N GLN A 276 18.78 -6.34 9.36
CA GLN A 276 19.69 -5.21 9.52
C GLN A 276 19.43 -4.13 8.46
N LEU A 277 19.28 -4.55 7.19
CA LEU A 277 18.93 -3.65 6.10
C LEU A 277 17.58 -2.96 6.34
N LEU A 278 16.55 -3.70 6.74
CA LEU A 278 15.24 -3.12 7.08
C LEU A 278 15.31 -2.14 8.26
N THR A 279 16.14 -2.43 9.26
CA THR A 279 16.39 -1.50 10.37
C THR A 279 17.03 -0.20 9.88
N ALA A 280 17.98 -0.28 8.95
CA ALA A 280 18.60 0.90 8.33
C ALA A 280 17.59 1.70 7.50
N VAL A 281 16.72 1.03 6.73
CA VAL A 281 15.64 1.70 5.99
C VAL A 281 14.70 2.43 6.96
N GLN A 282 14.26 1.77 8.04
CA GLN A 282 13.39 2.38 9.04
C GLN A 282 14.03 3.61 9.71
N GLN A 283 15.33 3.56 10.02
CA GLN A 283 16.07 4.70 10.54
C GLN A 283 16.11 5.86 9.53
N GLY A 284 16.32 5.57 8.25
CA GLY A 284 16.24 6.57 7.19
C GLY A 284 14.83 7.19 7.08
N PHE A 285 13.78 6.40 7.26
CA PHE A 285 12.41 6.90 7.36
C PHE A 285 12.24 7.86 8.54
N ALA A 286 12.70 7.51 9.74
CA ALA A 286 12.60 8.37 10.92
C ALA A 286 13.34 9.70 10.79
N GLN A 287 14.38 9.76 9.95
CA GLN A 287 15.10 11.01 9.65
C GLN A 287 14.34 11.89 8.65
N THR A 288 13.59 11.27 7.73
CA THR A 288 12.99 11.89 6.54
C THR A 288 11.52 12.24 6.72
N ILE A 289 10.78 11.42 7.50
CA ILE A 289 9.34 11.50 7.69
C ILE A 289 9.08 11.69 9.18
N ARG A 290 8.51 12.84 9.54
CA ARG A 290 8.25 13.28 10.92
C ARG A 290 6.80 13.70 11.13
N ASN A 291 6.07 13.94 10.05
CA ASN A 291 4.69 14.41 10.09
C ASN A 291 3.86 13.87 8.91
N GLY A 292 2.56 14.10 8.95
CA GLY A 292 1.62 13.62 7.92
C GLY A 292 1.87 14.17 6.52
N SER A 293 2.39 15.40 6.39
CA SER A 293 2.73 15.99 5.09
C SER A 293 3.92 15.30 4.44
N GLU A 294 4.97 15.02 5.21
CA GLU A 294 6.14 14.28 4.73
C GLU A 294 5.79 12.82 4.40
N LEU A 295 4.87 12.21 5.16
CA LEU A 295 4.33 10.89 4.85
C LEU A 295 3.55 10.92 3.52
N ASP A 296 2.76 11.96 3.27
CA ASP A 296 2.04 12.12 1.99
C ASP A 296 3.00 12.27 0.81
N VAL A 297 4.12 13.00 0.98
CA VAL A 297 5.19 13.08 -0.04
C VAL A 297 5.81 11.71 -0.28
N ALA A 298 6.15 10.96 0.77
CA ALA A 298 6.69 9.61 0.62
C ALA A 298 5.67 8.66 -0.04
N LEU A 299 4.37 8.80 0.24
CA LEU A 299 3.31 8.01 -0.38
C LEU A 299 3.00 8.43 -1.83
N SER A 300 3.38 9.65 -2.21
CA SER A 300 3.28 10.17 -3.59
C SER A 300 4.52 9.87 -4.44
N THR A 301 5.47 9.09 -3.94
CA THR A 301 6.70 8.81 -4.68
C THR A 301 6.47 7.93 -5.92
N LYS A 302 7.25 8.17 -6.96
CA LYS A 302 7.37 7.35 -8.19
C LYS A 302 8.22 6.11 -7.99
N TRP A 303 8.94 6.02 -6.89
CA TRP A 303 9.73 4.84 -6.55
C TRP A 303 8.83 3.70 -6.05
N PRO A 304 9.10 2.42 -6.39
CA PRO A 304 8.32 1.27 -5.89
C PRO A 304 8.62 0.95 -4.41
N LEU A 305 8.94 1.96 -3.60
CA LEU A 305 9.43 1.87 -2.22
C LEU A 305 8.57 0.97 -1.33
N TRP A 306 7.26 1.25 -1.29
CA TRP A 306 6.33 0.56 -0.40
C TRP A 306 6.17 -0.92 -0.74
N GLY A 307 6.16 -1.25 -2.03
CA GLY A 307 6.08 -2.63 -2.50
C GLY A 307 7.36 -3.42 -2.17
N LEU A 308 8.54 -2.80 -2.33
CA LEU A 308 9.81 -3.41 -1.96
C LEU A 308 9.91 -3.67 -0.45
N ILE A 309 9.53 -2.70 0.38
CA ILE A 309 9.52 -2.87 1.85
C ILE A 309 8.57 -4.00 2.24
N HIS A 310 7.37 -4.05 1.67
CA HIS A 310 6.43 -5.14 1.93
C HIS A 310 7.02 -6.50 1.58
N GLY A 311 7.61 -6.65 0.39
CA GLY A 311 8.21 -7.92 -0.03
C GLY A 311 9.38 -8.34 0.87
N ALA A 312 10.22 -7.39 1.28
CA ALA A 312 11.34 -7.66 2.19
C ALA A 312 10.85 -8.10 3.58
N ILE A 313 9.81 -7.46 4.12
CA ILE A 313 9.21 -7.82 5.41
C ILE A 313 8.53 -9.19 5.33
N ASP A 314 7.77 -9.46 4.26
CA ASP A 314 7.10 -10.75 4.08
C ASP A 314 8.09 -11.91 3.94
N GLY A 315 9.27 -11.65 3.38
CA GLY A 315 10.36 -12.62 3.37
C GLY A 315 10.76 -13.11 4.77
N LEU A 316 10.62 -12.29 5.81
CA LEU A 316 10.91 -12.69 7.20
C LEU A 316 9.86 -13.63 7.81
N MET A 317 8.71 -13.83 7.14
CA MET A 317 7.63 -14.69 7.64
C MET A 317 7.69 -16.12 7.07
N LEU A 318 8.45 -16.33 6.01
CA LEU A 318 8.54 -17.61 5.30
C LEU A 318 9.69 -18.50 5.81
N ASP A 319 10.57 -17.93 6.63
CA ASP A 319 11.74 -18.56 7.26
C ASP A 319 11.43 -19.01 8.70
#